data_AF-A0AAW1CLA6-F1
#
_entry.id   AF-A0AAW1CLA6-F1
#
_cell.length_a   1.000
_cell.length_b   1.000
_cell.length_c   1.000
_cell.angle_alpha   90.00
_cell.angle_beta   90.00
_cell.angle_gamma   90.00
#
_symmetry.space_group_name_H-M   'P 1'
#
loop_
_entity.id
_entity.type
_entity.pdbx_description
1 polymer ?
#
loop_
_entity_poly.entity_id
_entity_poly.type
_entity_poly.pdbx_seq_one_letter_code
_entity_poly.pdbx_strand_id
1 'polypeptide(L)'
;MSEPQSALLLRKQLAELNKNPVEGFSAGLIDDEDIYRWEVLIIGPPETLYEGGFFKAHLLFPKEYPLRPPRMKFVTEIWHPNIERNGDVCISILHEPGDDKWGYEQASERWLPVHTVENNTDLSYFNAS
;
A
#
# COMPACT_ATOMS: atom_id res chain seq x y z
N MET A 1 25.42 -2.00 -14.91
CA MET A 1 24.33 -2.96 -14.63
C MET A 1 23.04 -2.32 -15.10
N SER A 2 22.20 -3.03 -15.87
CA SER A 2 20.90 -2.45 -16.26
C SER A 2 20.04 -2.29 -15.01
N GLU A 3 19.37 -1.16 -14.89
CA GLU A 3 18.42 -0.93 -13.80
C GLU A 3 17.31 -2.01 -13.87
N PRO A 4 16.95 -2.65 -12.75
CA PRO A 4 15.88 -3.64 -12.75
C PRO A 4 14.57 -2.98 -13.15
N GLN A 5 13.75 -3.70 -13.94
CA GLN A 5 12.45 -3.22 -14.43
C GLN A 5 11.53 -2.74 -13.30
N SER A 6 11.64 -3.37 -12.12
CA SER A 6 10.91 -2.99 -10.91
C SER A 6 11.22 -1.56 -10.45
N ALA A 7 12.51 -1.17 -10.41
CA ALA A 7 12.91 0.18 -10.06
C ALA A 7 12.40 1.23 -11.07
N LEU A 8 12.48 0.93 -12.37
CA LEU A 8 11.95 1.82 -13.42
C LEU A 8 10.45 2.07 -13.26
N LEU A 9 9.69 1.02 -12.95
CA LEU A 9 8.25 1.13 -12.72
C LEU A 9 7.94 1.97 -11.47
N LEU A 10 8.64 1.73 -10.36
CA LEU A 10 8.45 2.48 -9.11
C LEU A 10 8.78 3.97 -9.28
N ARG A 11 9.87 4.32 -9.98
CA ARG A 11 10.20 5.72 -10.30
C ARG A 11 9.09 6.38 -11.12
N LYS A 12 8.53 5.67 -12.10
CA LYS A 12 7.43 6.19 -12.91
C LYS A 12 6.18 6.43 -12.04
N GLN A 13 5.81 5.47 -11.19
CA GLN A 13 4.66 5.62 -10.29
C GLN A 13 4.84 6.77 -9.30
N LEU A 14 6.04 6.92 -8.72
CA LEU A 14 6.35 8.03 -7.82
C LEU A 14 6.23 9.39 -8.53
N ALA A 15 6.73 9.48 -9.75
CA ALA A 15 6.62 10.69 -10.56
C ALA A 15 5.16 11.04 -10.90
N GLU A 16 4.32 10.03 -11.20
CA GLU A 16 2.89 10.26 -11.44
C GLU A 16 2.16 10.73 -10.18
N LEU A 17 2.44 10.14 -9.01
CA LEU A 17 1.85 10.59 -7.74
C LEU A 17 2.27 12.02 -7.36
N ASN A 18 3.53 12.37 -7.61
CA ASN A 18 4.02 13.74 -7.39
C ASN A 18 3.36 14.75 -8.33
N LYS A 19 2.99 14.32 -9.55
CA LYS A 19 2.35 15.16 -10.55
C LYS A 19 0.84 15.28 -10.32
N ASN A 20 0.21 14.19 -9.92
CA ASN A 20 -1.23 14.07 -9.69
C ASN A 20 -1.43 13.52 -8.26
N PRO A 21 -1.32 14.37 -7.23
CA PRO A 21 -1.53 13.93 -5.85
C PRO A 21 -2.98 13.48 -5.67
N VAL A 22 -3.15 12.38 -4.95
CA VAL A 22 -4.47 11.83 -4.61
C VAL A 22 -4.92 12.41 -3.28
N GLU A 23 -6.19 12.76 -3.17
CA GLU A 23 -6.73 13.30 -1.92
C GLU A 23 -6.78 12.21 -0.83
N GLY A 24 -6.50 12.58 0.42
CA GLY A 24 -6.57 11.67 1.56
C GLY A 24 -5.28 10.89 1.87
N PHE A 25 -4.27 10.92 0.99
CA PHE A 25 -2.93 10.45 1.36
C PHE A 25 -1.80 11.19 0.64
N SER A 26 -0.58 11.03 1.15
CA SER A 26 0.66 11.46 0.53
C SER A 26 1.65 10.31 0.57
N ALA A 27 2.45 10.12 -0.47
CA ALA A 27 3.49 9.11 -0.54
C ALA A 27 4.81 9.69 -1.02
N GLY A 28 5.91 9.23 -0.44
CA GLY A 28 7.27 9.64 -0.79
C GLY A 28 8.29 8.57 -0.42
N LEU A 29 9.57 8.80 -0.71
CA LEU A 29 10.64 7.90 -0.30
C LEU A 29 11.01 8.11 1.17
N ILE A 30 11.30 7.03 1.88
CA ILE A 30 11.92 7.11 3.21
C ILE A 30 13.36 7.60 3.07
N ASP A 31 14.03 7.14 2.03
CA ASP A 31 15.41 7.46 1.68
C ASP A 31 15.49 7.60 0.15
N ASP A 32 16.01 8.73 -0.34
CA ASP A 32 16.13 9.02 -1.77
C ASP A 32 17.04 8.01 -2.51
N GLU A 33 17.90 7.30 -1.77
CA GLU A 33 18.76 6.24 -2.31
C GLU A 33 18.03 4.88 -2.47
N ASP A 34 16.88 4.67 -1.79
CA ASP A 34 16.12 3.41 -1.82
C ASP A 34 14.69 3.57 -2.35
N ILE A 35 14.56 3.43 -3.68
CA ILE A 35 13.28 3.47 -4.39
C ILE A 35 12.27 2.39 -3.96
N TYR A 36 12.68 1.37 -3.17
CA TYR A 36 11.80 0.28 -2.73
C TYR A 36 11.17 0.52 -1.35
N ARG A 37 11.46 1.66 -0.71
CA ARG A 37 10.99 1.95 0.65
C ARG A 37 10.32 3.31 0.70
N TRP A 38 8.99 3.28 0.77
CA TRP A 38 8.18 4.48 0.74
C TRP A 38 7.56 4.75 2.09
N GLU A 39 7.41 6.03 2.42
CA GLU A 39 6.60 6.53 3.52
C GLU A 39 5.29 7.03 2.96
N VAL A 40 4.19 6.67 3.60
CA VAL A 40 2.84 7.11 3.25
C VAL A 40 2.22 7.76 4.48
N LEU A 41 1.64 8.95 4.30
CA LEU A 41 0.82 9.61 5.30
C LEU A 41 -0.63 9.54 4.85
N ILE A 42 -1.48 8.91 5.66
CA ILE A 42 -2.91 8.74 5.39
C ILE A 42 -3.70 9.65 6.31
N ILE A 43 -4.66 10.38 5.74
CA ILE A 43 -5.64 11.15 6.48
C ILE A 43 -6.84 10.24 6.73
N GLY A 44 -7.26 10.14 7.99
CA GLY A 44 -8.42 9.34 8.37
C GLY A 44 -9.68 9.88 7.68
N PRO A 45 -10.45 9.03 6.98
CA PRO A 45 -11.60 9.46 6.20
C PRO A 45 -12.70 10.11 7.06
N PRO A 46 -13.46 11.06 6.49
CA PRO A 46 -14.64 11.59 7.17
C PRO A 46 -15.66 10.49 7.44
N GLU A 47 -16.46 10.67 8.49
CA GLU A 47 -17.53 9.75 8.89
C GLU A 47 -17.02 8.37 9.34
N THR A 48 -15.75 8.28 9.77
CA THR A 48 -15.16 7.07 10.36
C THR A 48 -14.64 7.32 11.78
N LEU A 49 -14.33 6.25 12.50
CA LEU A 49 -13.66 6.35 13.82
C LEU A 49 -12.26 6.99 13.76
N TYR A 50 -11.71 7.14 12.55
CA TYR A 50 -10.37 7.66 12.31
C TYR A 50 -10.38 9.10 11.77
N GLU A 51 -11.56 9.69 11.56
CA GLU A 51 -11.72 11.02 10.97
C GLU A 51 -10.78 12.07 11.59
N GLY A 52 -10.07 12.79 10.72
CA GLY A 52 -9.12 13.83 11.13
C GLY A 52 -7.79 13.31 11.70
N GLY A 53 -7.61 11.99 11.82
CA GLY A 53 -6.36 11.35 12.19
C GLY A 53 -5.31 11.41 11.08
N PHE A 54 -4.03 11.36 11.47
CA PHE A 54 -2.88 11.28 10.55
C PHE A 54 -2.09 10.02 10.85
N PHE A 55 -2.09 9.08 9.91
CA PHE A 55 -1.51 7.76 10.09
C PHE A 55 -0.34 7.57 9.14
N LYS A 56 0.87 7.50 9.70
CA LYS A 56 2.07 7.19 8.96
C LYS A 56 2.19 5.68 8.77
N ALA A 57 2.52 5.26 7.56
CA ALA A 57 2.81 3.89 7.19
C ALA A 57 4.05 3.80 6.30
N HIS A 58 4.67 2.63 6.26
CA HIS A 58 5.73 2.28 5.34
C HIS A 58 5.21 1.28 4.31
N LEU A 59 5.56 1.50 3.05
CA LEU A 59 5.31 0.59 1.94
C LEU A 59 6.65 0.03 1.45
N LEU A 60 6.82 -1.28 1.61
CA LEU A 60 8.07 -1.99 1.34
C LEU A 60 7.89 -2.86 0.09
N PHE A 61 8.54 -2.48 -0.99
CA PHE A 61 8.42 -3.17 -2.28
C PHE A 61 9.46 -4.30 -2.41
N PRO A 62 9.06 -5.50 -2.85
CA PRO A 62 10.00 -6.56 -3.18
C PRO A 62 10.75 -6.24 -4.48
N LYS A 63 11.91 -6.88 -4.70
CA LYS A 63 12.67 -6.69 -5.95
C LYS A 63 11.93 -7.25 -7.16
N GLU A 64 11.04 -8.21 -6.94
CA GLU A 64 10.17 -8.85 -7.92
C GLU A 64 8.93 -8.01 -8.27
N TYR A 65 8.74 -6.83 -7.70
CA TYR A 65 7.62 -5.94 -8.04
C TYR A 65 7.57 -5.68 -9.57
N PRO A 66 6.40 -5.73 -10.23
CA PRO A 66 5.04 -5.88 -9.70
C PRO A 66 4.53 -7.33 -9.63
N LEU A 67 5.38 -8.35 -9.80
CA LEU A 67 4.94 -9.75 -9.72
C LEU A 67 4.55 -10.15 -8.30
N ARG A 68 5.14 -9.51 -7.29
CA ARG A 68 4.77 -9.64 -5.88
C ARG A 68 4.29 -8.29 -5.33
N PRO A 69 3.30 -8.29 -4.42
CA PRO A 69 2.78 -7.07 -3.81
C PRO A 69 3.81 -6.45 -2.85
N PRO A 70 3.71 -5.14 -2.59
CA PRO A 70 4.42 -4.53 -1.48
C PRO A 70 3.85 -4.98 -0.13
N ARG A 71 4.62 -4.83 0.94
CA ARG A 71 4.14 -4.97 2.32
C ARG A 71 3.89 -3.60 2.91
N MET A 72 2.70 -3.40 3.50
CA MET A 72 2.34 -2.15 4.18
C MET A 72 2.39 -2.34 5.70
N LYS A 73 2.95 -1.36 6.40
CA LYS A 73 3.07 -1.36 7.85
C LYS A 73 2.83 0.02 8.45
N PHE A 74 1.85 0.17 9.33
CA PHE A 74 1.66 1.40 10.09
C PHE A 74 2.80 1.62 11.08
N VAL A 75 3.30 2.85 11.10
CA VAL A 75 4.26 3.38 12.07
C VAL A 75 3.51 4.08 13.21
N THR A 76 2.45 4.81 12.86
CA THR A 76 1.52 5.36 13.86
C THR A 76 0.78 4.21 14.53
N GLU A 77 0.70 4.22 15.85
CA GLU A 77 -0.11 3.26 16.60
C GLU A 77 -1.58 3.46 16.24
N ILE A 78 -2.20 2.40 15.72
CA ILE A 78 -3.60 2.38 15.30
C ILE A 78 -4.21 1.06 15.74
N TRP A 79 -5.45 1.12 16.21
CA TRP A 79 -6.23 -0.07 16.47
C TRP A 79 -7.20 -0.25 15.31
N HIS A 80 -7.11 -1.37 14.60
CA HIS A 80 -8.02 -1.72 13.51
C HIS A 80 -8.05 -3.25 13.37
N PRO A 81 -9.20 -3.89 13.04
CA PRO A 81 -9.30 -5.35 12.92
C PRO A 81 -8.30 -5.97 11.92
N ASN A 82 -8.00 -5.25 10.84
CA ASN A 82 -7.10 -5.68 9.76
C ASN A 82 -5.63 -5.22 9.95
N ILE A 83 -5.29 -4.68 11.13
CA ILE A 83 -3.93 -4.23 11.45
C ILE A 83 -3.43 -5.03 12.65
N GLU A 84 -2.34 -5.75 12.47
CA GLU A 84 -1.72 -6.48 13.57
C GLU A 84 -1.15 -5.53 14.63
N ARG A 85 -0.95 -6.02 15.86
CA ARG A 85 -0.35 -5.24 16.96
C ARG A 85 1.04 -4.66 16.62
N ASN A 86 1.74 -5.29 15.68
CA ASN A 86 3.05 -4.84 15.23
C ASN A 86 2.98 -3.78 14.10
N GLY A 87 1.77 -3.42 13.65
CA GLY A 87 1.48 -2.46 12.59
C GLY A 87 1.34 -3.05 11.17
N ASP A 88 1.63 -4.34 10.96
CA ASP A 88 1.50 -4.96 9.63
C ASP A 88 0.01 -5.00 9.20
N VAL A 89 -0.26 -4.62 7.95
CA VAL A 89 -1.61 -4.57 7.38
C VAL A 89 -1.92 -5.87 6.65
N CYS A 90 -3.07 -6.48 6.96
CA CYS A 90 -3.55 -7.71 6.33
C CYS A 90 -4.85 -7.46 5.57
N ILE A 91 -4.72 -7.11 4.28
CA ILE A 91 -5.85 -6.92 3.36
C ILE A 91 -5.61 -7.71 2.07
N SER A 92 -6.70 -8.20 1.47
CA SER A 92 -6.67 -9.16 0.34
C SER A 92 -5.89 -8.64 -0.88
N ILE A 93 -5.90 -7.33 -1.13
CA ILE A 93 -5.15 -6.72 -2.24
C ILE A 93 -3.62 -6.87 -2.09
N LEU A 94 -3.12 -7.10 -0.87
CA LEU A 94 -1.71 -7.33 -0.57
C LEU A 94 -1.35 -8.82 -0.49
N HIS A 95 -2.30 -9.73 -0.71
CA HIS A 95 -2.03 -11.17 -0.78
C HIS A 95 -1.40 -11.55 -2.13
N GLU A 96 -0.53 -12.56 -2.12
CA GLU A 96 0.11 -13.06 -3.34
C GLU A 96 -0.95 -13.50 -4.38
N PRO A 97 -0.67 -13.29 -5.68
CA PRO A 97 -1.55 -13.76 -6.75
C PRO A 97 -1.70 -15.29 -6.72
N GLY A 98 -2.94 -15.77 -6.87
CA GLY A 98 -3.27 -17.19 -6.95
C GLY A 98 -4.60 -17.52 -6.28
N ASP A 99 -5.05 -18.76 -6.44
CA ASP A 99 -6.25 -19.24 -5.73
C ASP A 99 -5.95 -19.39 -4.24
N ASP A 100 -6.92 -19.02 -3.42
CA ASP A 100 -6.80 -19.20 -2.00
C ASP A 100 -6.93 -20.69 -1.65
N LYS A 101 -6.13 -21.14 -0.68
CA LYS A 101 -6.19 -22.54 -0.26
C LYS A 101 -7.53 -22.90 0.41
N TRP A 102 -8.29 -21.89 0.86
CA TRP A 102 -9.38 -22.05 1.80
C TRP A 102 -10.76 -21.58 1.28
N GLY A 103 -10.85 -21.02 0.08
CA GLY A 103 -12.10 -20.65 -0.61
C GLY A 103 -12.78 -19.35 -0.14
N TYR A 104 -12.14 -18.53 0.67
CA TYR A 104 -12.68 -17.30 1.24
C TYR A 104 -12.55 -16.07 0.33
N GLU A 105 -11.61 -16.05 -0.63
CA GLU A 105 -11.32 -14.87 -1.47
C GLU A 105 -11.32 -15.23 -2.97
N GLN A 106 -11.92 -14.38 -3.80
CA GLN A 106 -11.83 -14.56 -5.26
C GLN A 106 -10.47 -14.07 -5.78
N ALA A 107 -9.92 -14.73 -6.80
CA ALA A 107 -8.63 -14.33 -7.40
C ALA A 107 -8.62 -12.89 -7.96
N SER A 108 -9.80 -12.32 -8.26
CA SER A 108 -9.97 -10.92 -8.67
C SER A 108 -9.85 -9.91 -7.51
N GLU A 109 -9.94 -10.36 -6.26
CA GLU A 109 -9.82 -9.54 -5.04
C GLU A 109 -8.38 -9.53 -4.49
N ARG A 110 -7.46 -10.20 -5.20
CA ARG A 110 -6.04 -10.39 -4.86
C ARG A 110 -5.13 -9.52 -5.73
N TRP A 111 -3.84 -9.48 -5.40
CA TRP A 111 -2.87 -8.67 -6.13
C TRP A 111 -2.82 -9.03 -7.62
N LEU A 112 -3.04 -8.05 -8.49
CA LEU A 112 -2.80 -8.15 -9.92
C LEU A 112 -1.66 -7.21 -10.31
N PRO A 113 -0.78 -7.58 -11.26
CA PRO A 113 0.30 -6.71 -11.72
C PRO A 113 -0.13 -5.35 -12.32
N VAL A 114 -1.44 -5.18 -12.56
CA VAL A 114 -2.04 -3.91 -13.02
C VAL A 114 -2.35 -2.95 -11.88
N HIS A 115 -2.36 -3.41 -10.62
CA HIS A 115 -2.63 -2.57 -9.46
C HIS A 115 -1.44 -1.64 -9.18
N THR A 116 -1.74 -0.38 -8.90
CA THR A 116 -0.75 0.65 -8.56
C THR A 116 -0.78 0.95 -7.06
N VAL A 117 0.13 1.80 -6.60
CA VAL A 117 0.14 2.30 -5.20
C VAL A 117 -1.19 2.95 -4.85
N GLU A 118 -1.82 3.65 -5.79
CA GLU A 118 -3.12 4.31 -5.62
C GLU A 118 -4.24 3.31 -5.30
N ASN A 119 -4.25 2.13 -5.94
CA ASN A 119 -5.21 1.06 -5.61
C ASN A 119 -4.98 0.46 -4.21
N ASN A 120 -3.73 0.44 -3.73
CA ASN A 120 -3.38 -0.14 -2.42
C ASN A 120 -3.65 0.81 -1.24
N THR A 121 -3.87 2.09 -1.52
CA THR A 121 -4.16 3.13 -0.52
C THR A 121 -5.63 3.53 -0.50
N ASP A 122 -6.49 2.83 -1.25
CA ASP A 122 -7.94 3.10 -1.24
C ASP A 122 -8.48 3.02 0.19
N LEU A 123 -8.97 4.14 0.69
CA LEU A 123 -9.42 4.30 2.08
C LEU A 123 -10.75 3.60 2.35
N SER A 124 -11.34 2.93 1.36
CA SER A 124 -12.47 2.02 1.54
C SER A 124 -12.23 0.96 2.63
N TYR A 125 -10.96 0.63 2.94
CA TYR A 125 -10.60 -0.25 4.07
C TYR A 125 -10.98 0.28 5.45
N PHE A 126 -11.11 1.61 5.63
CA PHE A 126 -11.54 2.21 6.90
C PHE A 126 -13.07 2.24 7.08
N ASN A 127 -13.83 2.00 6.00
CA ASN A 127 -15.29 1.97 6.02
C ASN A 127 -15.87 0.58 6.36
N ALA A 128 -15.03 -0.46 6.41
CA ALA A 128 -15.44 -1.81 6.79
C ALA A 128 -15.43 -1.97 8.32
N SER A 129 -16.41 -1.37 9.00
CA SER A 129 -16.76 -1.64 10.39
C SER A 129 -18.26 -1.56 10.60
#